data_AF-G3Q363-F1
#
_entry.id   AF-G3Q363-F1
#
_cell.length_a   1.000
_cell.length_b   1.000
_cell.length_c   1.000
_cell.angle_alpha   90.00
_cell.angle_beta   90.00
_cell.angle_gamma   90.00
#
_symmetry.space_group_name_H-M   'P 1'
#
loop_
_entity.id
_entity.type
_entity.pdbx_description
1 polymer ?
#
loop_
_entity_poly.entity_id
_entity_poly.type
_entity_poly.pdbx_seq_one_letter_code
_entity_poly.pdbx_strand_id
1 'polypeptide(L)'
;GEYPWGFRIQFCKPIVVTEVDTNGAAEEAGLMVGDLVLTVNGTDVTSNSHSEATDLARQGPDVLTLTIGSDIARGPNTPRPACRGYLHKQTHSGLFKGWRRRWFVLTHDCCLFYYRHKRDECKKRALFAVKLEGAEVGPDISLGKPFVFKCRPQSSNRVYFLCATSSQERKRWLEAMEKAIHPITQNHVWVDVTRHNSNLPPLAVKTPECLGLLHKMDKNKEVWVQHYCVLKDGCLYFYSGIRATHAHAKTYSFPL
;
A
#
# COMPACT_ATOMS: atom_id res chain seq x y z
N GLY A 1 6.03 -47.88 -0.85
CA GLY A 1 4.57 -47.95 -0.65
C GLY A 1 3.93 -47.08 -1.70
N GLU A 2 3.08 -47.66 -2.54
CA GLU A 2 2.32 -46.95 -3.57
C GLU A 2 1.35 -45.96 -2.93
N TYR A 3 1.33 -44.73 -3.46
CA TYR A 3 0.43 -43.68 -3.01
C TYR A 3 -0.83 -43.71 -3.90
N PRO A 4 -2.04 -43.83 -3.34
CA PRO A 4 -3.24 -44.16 -4.11
C PRO A 4 -3.69 -43.11 -5.14
N TRP A 5 -3.05 -41.93 -5.21
CA TRP A 5 -3.41 -40.84 -6.13
C TRP A 5 -2.25 -40.24 -6.93
N GLY A 6 -1.05 -40.82 -6.90
CA GLY A 6 0.04 -40.44 -7.82
C GLY A 6 0.64 -39.03 -7.67
N PHE A 7 0.57 -38.37 -6.51
CA PHE A 7 1.37 -37.17 -6.24
C PHE A 7 1.73 -37.02 -4.75
N ARG A 8 2.75 -36.20 -4.46
CA ARG A 8 3.17 -35.82 -3.11
C ARG A 8 3.17 -34.29 -3.03
N ILE A 9 2.50 -33.72 -2.02
CA ILE A 9 2.55 -32.28 -1.75
C ILE A 9 3.62 -32.05 -0.68
N GLN A 10 4.66 -31.30 -1.03
CA GLN A 10 5.58 -30.68 -0.08
C GLN A 10 5.21 -29.20 0.03
N PHE A 11 4.68 -28.80 1.19
CA PHE A 11 4.60 -27.38 1.53
C PHE A 11 5.99 -26.92 1.94
N CYS A 12 6.59 -26.03 1.14
CA CYS A 12 7.42 -24.93 1.63
C CYS A 12 7.76 -24.03 0.44
N LYS A 13 7.36 -22.75 0.57
CA LYS A 13 7.90 -21.54 -0.10
C LYS A 13 7.11 -21.03 -1.31
N PRO A 14 7.11 -19.69 -1.53
CA PRO A 14 8.21 -18.72 -1.28
C PRO A 14 8.42 -18.25 0.18
N ILE A 15 9.65 -17.81 0.52
CA ILE A 15 9.93 -17.08 1.78
C ILE A 15 9.38 -15.66 1.62
N VAL A 16 8.54 -15.23 2.56
CA VAL A 16 7.90 -13.90 2.55
C VAL A 16 8.39 -13.09 3.74
N VAL A 17 8.72 -11.82 3.51
CA VAL A 17 8.98 -10.86 4.59
C VAL A 17 7.66 -10.56 5.29
N THR A 18 7.51 -10.97 6.55
CA THR A 18 6.27 -10.77 7.31
C THR A 18 6.30 -9.50 8.16
N GLU A 19 7.49 -9.08 8.58
CA GLU A 19 7.71 -7.93 9.45
C GLU A 19 9.00 -7.20 9.07
N VAL A 20 8.99 -5.88 9.22
CA VAL A 20 10.16 -5.01 9.04
C VAL A 20 10.12 -3.99 10.16
N ASP A 21 11.22 -3.87 10.89
CA ASP A 21 11.35 -2.94 12.00
C ASP A 21 11.39 -1.50 11.51
N THR A 22 10.62 -0.64 12.16
CA THR A 22 10.59 0.79 11.85
C THR A 22 11.92 1.45 12.22
N ASN A 23 12.54 2.13 11.26
CA ASN A 23 13.91 2.66 11.27
C ASN A 23 14.99 1.58 11.47
N GLY A 24 14.70 0.31 11.15
CA GLY A 24 15.72 -0.74 11.11
C GLY A 24 16.49 -0.72 9.79
N ALA A 25 17.67 -1.35 9.75
CA ALA A 25 18.50 -1.44 8.56
C ALA A 25 17.75 -2.02 7.34
N ALA A 26 16.81 -2.94 7.58
CA ALA A 26 15.95 -3.49 6.54
C ALA A 26 14.98 -2.45 5.94
N GLU A 27 14.38 -1.58 6.75
CA GLU A 27 13.51 -0.49 6.26
C GLU A 27 14.33 0.55 5.49
N GLU A 28 15.52 0.90 5.99
CA GLU A 28 16.44 1.85 5.32
C GLU A 28 16.94 1.32 3.98
N ALA A 29 17.17 0.01 3.88
CA ALA A 29 17.48 -0.68 2.63
C ALA A 29 16.25 -0.84 1.70
N GLY A 30 15.06 -0.43 2.14
CA GLY A 30 13.84 -0.44 1.35
C GLY A 30 13.09 -1.78 1.30
N LEU A 31 13.43 -2.72 2.19
CA LEU A 31 12.73 -4.00 2.37
C LEU A 31 11.35 -3.76 2.97
N MET A 32 10.34 -4.47 2.49
CA MET A 32 8.96 -4.31 2.96
C MET A 32 8.29 -5.64 3.30
N VAL A 33 7.32 -5.56 4.20
CA VAL A 33 6.41 -6.67 4.47
C VAL A 33 5.65 -7.06 3.20
N GLY A 34 5.76 -8.32 2.80
CA GLY A 34 5.19 -8.92 1.61
C GLY A 34 6.22 -9.21 0.51
N ASP A 35 7.45 -8.69 0.62
CA ASP A 35 8.49 -9.01 -0.35
C ASP A 35 8.86 -10.50 -0.28
N LEU A 36 9.03 -11.13 -1.44
CA LEU A 36 9.49 -12.51 -1.54
C LEU A 36 11.01 -12.51 -1.55
N VAL A 37 11.65 -13.28 -0.67
CA VAL A 37 13.12 -13.40 -0.69
C VAL A 37 13.51 -14.42 -1.76
N LEU A 38 14.16 -13.95 -2.82
CA LEU A 38 14.62 -14.78 -3.93
C LEU A 38 16.04 -15.27 -3.68
N THR A 39 16.95 -14.38 -3.27
CA THR A 39 18.33 -14.75 -2.96
C THR A 39 18.82 -14.14 -1.65
N VAL A 40 19.72 -14.85 -0.97
CA VAL A 40 20.44 -14.41 0.24
C VAL A 40 21.92 -14.53 -0.05
N ASN A 41 22.66 -13.41 -0.01
CA ASN A 41 24.09 -13.31 -0.31
C ASN A 41 24.47 -13.94 -1.68
N GLY A 42 23.58 -13.79 -2.68
CA GLY A 42 23.76 -14.34 -4.02
C GLY A 42 23.33 -15.80 -4.18
N THR A 43 23.02 -16.50 -3.09
CA THR A 43 22.49 -17.87 -3.13
C THR A 43 20.98 -17.82 -3.32
N ASP A 44 20.45 -18.50 -4.34
CA ASP A 44 19.02 -18.69 -4.52
C ASP A 44 18.42 -19.42 -3.32
N VAL A 45 17.38 -18.84 -2.73
CA VAL A 45 16.65 -19.39 -1.58
C VAL A 45 15.18 -19.61 -1.91
N THR A 46 14.77 -19.65 -3.18
CA THR A 46 13.37 -19.85 -3.55
C THR A 46 12.82 -21.23 -3.13
N SER A 47 13.68 -22.24 -2.98
CA SER A 47 13.32 -23.63 -2.59
C SER A 47 13.84 -24.10 -1.20
N ASN A 48 14.72 -23.34 -0.53
CA ASN A 48 15.41 -23.69 0.74
C ASN A 48 14.71 -23.45 2.10
N SER A 49 13.84 -24.28 2.67
CA SER A 49 13.16 -24.09 4.01
C SER A 49 13.05 -22.63 4.60
N HIS A 50 13.03 -22.46 5.93
CA HIS A 50 13.20 -21.15 6.59
C HIS A 50 14.50 -21.14 7.40
N SER A 51 14.83 -22.27 8.01
CA SER A 51 16.09 -22.48 8.74
C SER A 51 17.29 -22.24 7.83
N GLU A 52 17.32 -22.87 6.65
CA GLU A 52 18.45 -22.74 5.71
C GLU A 52 18.69 -21.31 5.26
N ALA A 53 17.64 -20.56 4.91
CA ALA A 53 17.76 -19.15 4.55
C ALA A 53 18.20 -18.28 5.73
N THR A 54 17.79 -18.62 6.95
CA THR A 54 18.22 -17.92 8.17
C THR A 54 19.70 -18.20 8.46
N ASP A 55 20.15 -19.43 8.26
CA ASP A 55 21.55 -19.82 8.45
C ASP A 55 22.45 -19.15 7.40
N LEU A 56 22.01 -19.08 6.14
CA LEU A 56 22.70 -18.31 5.08
C LEU A 56 22.78 -16.81 5.39
N ALA A 57 21.73 -16.24 6.00
CA ALA A 57 21.73 -14.84 6.43
C ALA A 57 22.66 -14.58 7.62
N ARG A 58 22.84 -15.57 8.51
CA ARG A 58 23.69 -15.48 9.71
C ARG A 58 25.16 -15.80 9.45
N GLN A 59 25.45 -16.68 8.50
CA GLN A 59 26.82 -17.08 8.13
C GLN A 59 27.46 -16.12 7.12
N GLY A 60 26.69 -15.15 6.61
CA GLY A 60 27.18 -14.13 5.70
C GLY A 60 28.15 -13.12 6.35
N PRO A 61 28.79 -12.28 5.53
CA PRO A 61 29.62 -11.16 6.02
C PRO A 61 28.78 -10.13 6.79
N ASP A 62 29.43 -9.13 7.39
CA ASP A 62 28.77 -8.01 8.12
C ASP A 62 27.66 -7.29 7.31
N VAL A 63 27.66 -7.44 5.97
CA VAL A 63 26.65 -6.89 5.06
C VAL A 63 25.80 -8.03 4.46
N LEU A 64 24.52 -8.08 4.84
CA LEU A 64 23.54 -9.00 4.27
C LEU A 64 22.96 -8.45 2.96
N THR A 65 23.12 -9.17 1.86
CA THR A 65 22.55 -8.79 0.54
C THR A 65 21.37 -9.67 0.20
N LEU A 66 20.21 -9.08 -0.11
CA LEU A 66 19.00 -9.80 -0.50
C LEU A 66 18.54 -9.39 -1.89
N THR A 67 18.17 -10.37 -2.73
CA THR A 67 17.35 -10.10 -3.93
C THR A 67 15.92 -10.43 -3.60
N ILE A 68 15.02 -9.45 -3.81
CA ILE A 68 13.61 -9.59 -3.50
C ILE A 68 12.73 -9.57 -4.76
N GLY A 69 11.75 -10.47 -4.79
CA GLY A 69 10.63 -10.45 -5.70
C GLY A 69 9.52 -9.64 -5.05
N SER A 70 9.15 -8.51 -5.63
CA SER A 70 7.94 -7.81 -5.20
C SER A 70 6.75 -8.70 -5.55
N ASP A 71 5.97 -9.10 -4.54
CA ASP A 71 4.77 -9.93 -4.67
C ASP A 71 3.92 -9.50 -5.89
N ILE A 72 3.67 -10.43 -6.83
CA ILE A 72 2.85 -10.20 -8.02
C ILE A 72 1.39 -9.92 -7.63
N ALA A 73 0.95 -10.31 -6.43
CA ALA A 73 -0.36 -9.95 -5.87
C ALA A 73 -0.43 -8.49 -5.38
N ARG A 74 0.72 -7.83 -5.22
CA ARG A 74 0.83 -6.36 -5.28
C ARG A 74 1.36 -6.04 -6.67
N GLY A 75 0.44 -6.00 -7.65
CA GLY A 75 0.79 -5.78 -9.05
C GLY A 75 1.94 -4.76 -9.19
N PRO A 76 2.91 -5.01 -10.08
CA PRO A 76 4.28 -4.44 -10.07
C PRO A 76 4.40 -2.90 -10.01
N ASN A 77 3.27 -2.20 -10.02
CA ASN A 77 3.14 -0.77 -10.19
C ASN A 77 2.12 -0.08 -9.26
N THR A 78 1.66 -0.66 -8.14
CA THR A 78 1.07 0.20 -7.09
C THR A 78 2.19 1.09 -6.54
N PRO A 79 2.23 2.40 -6.81
CA PRO A 79 3.33 3.21 -6.32
C PRO A 79 3.27 3.19 -4.79
N ARG A 80 4.41 2.84 -4.19
CA ARG A 80 4.55 2.69 -2.75
C ARG A 80 3.99 3.95 -2.07
N PRO A 81 3.11 3.82 -1.06
CA PRO A 81 2.74 4.93 -0.21
C PRO A 81 3.98 5.60 0.34
N ALA A 82 4.06 6.92 0.18
CA ALA A 82 5.19 7.74 0.56
C ALA A 82 5.53 7.61 2.06
N CYS A 83 4.54 7.27 2.90
CA CYS A 83 4.78 7.02 4.33
C CYS A 83 3.67 6.17 4.96
N ARG A 84 4.03 5.29 5.92
CA ARG A 84 3.10 4.52 6.76
C ARG A 84 3.59 4.43 8.19
N GLY A 85 2.68 4.17 9.12
CA GLY A 85 3.05 4.02 10.53
C GLY A 85 1.90 4.27 11.50
N TYR A 86 2.16 4.01 12.77
CA TYR A 86 1.20 4.34 13.83
C TYR A 86 1.40 5.78 14.30
N LEU A 87 0.33 6.56 14.29
CA LEU A 87 0.30 7.88 14.92
C LEU A 87 -0.80 7.95 15.96
N HIS A 88 -0.62 8.81 16.95
CA HIS A 88 -1.66 9.17 17.89
C HIS A 88 -2.37 10.42 17.38
N LYS A 89 -3.66 10.30 17.05
CA LYS A 89 -4.49 11.45 16.67
C LYS A 89 -5.32 11.96 17.84
N GLN A 90 -5.39 13.28 17.99
CA GLN A 90 -6.29 13.88 18.94
C GLN A 90 -7.75 13.58 18.57
N THR A 91 -8.57 13.34 19.58
CA THR A 91 -10.00 13.11 19.44
C THR A 91 -10.75 14.41 19.66
N HIS A 92 -11.86 14.56 18.94
CA HIS A 92 -12.79 15.68 19.09
C HIS A 92 -14.12 15.22 19.69
N SER A 93 -14.18 14.02 20.27
CA SER A 93 -15.42 13.45 20.82
C SER A 93 -15.60 13.87 22.27
N GLY A 94 -16.51 14.82 22.52
CA GLY A 94 -17.02 15.17 23.86
C GLY A 94 -16.04 15.97 24.75
N LEU A 95 -16.32 15.95 26.07
CA LEU A 95 -15.64 16.72 27.13
C LEU A 95 -14.14 16.39 27.34
N PHE A 96 -13.61 15.35 26.68
CA PHE A 96 -12.22 14.94 26.84
C PHE A 96 -11.50 14.88 25.49
N LYS A 97 -10.54 15.80 25.29
CA LYS A 97 -9.60 15.77 24.15
C LYS A 97 -8.51 14.73 24.40
N GLY A 98 -8.83 13.46 24.20
CA GLY A 98 -7.89 12.34 24.33
C GLY A 98 -7.09 12.04 23.06
N TRP A 99 -6.05 11.22 23.17
CA TRP A 99 -5.22 10.74 22.04
C TRP A 99 -5.57 9.30 21.69
N ARG A 100 -5.69 8.98 20.40
CA ARG A 100 -5.97 7.61 19.93
C ARG A 100 -4.95 7.16 18.89
N ARG A 101 -4.30 6.03 19.15
CA ARG A 101 -3.41 5.36 18.20
C ARG A 101 -4.19 4.84 16.99
N ARG A 102 -3.71 5.14 15.79
CA ARG A 102 -4.28 4.71 14.50
C ARG A 102 -3.16 4.40 13.52
N TRP A 103 -3.42 3.49 12.60
CA TRP A 103 -2.51 3.17 11.50
C TRP A 103 -2.76 4.15 10.36
N PHE A 104 -1.78 4.97 10.03
CA PHE A 104 -1.86 5.95 8.97
C PHE A 104 -1.09 5.48 7.74
N VAL A 105 -1.62 5.82 6.57
CA VAL A 105 -1.04 5.50 5.26
C VAL A 105 -1.16 6.74 4.39
N LEU A 106 -0.02 7.33 4.03
CA LEU A 106 0.08 8.40 3.03
C LEU A 106 0.46 7.78 1.70
N THR A 107 -0.48 7.73 0.77
CA THR A 107 -0.31 7.14 -0.56
C THR A 107 0.34 8.13 -1.54
N HIS A 108 0.85 7.60 -2.66
CA HIS A 108 1.54 8.35 -3.70
C HIS A 108 0.64 9.37 -4.42
N ASP A 109 -0.68 9.17 -4.42
CA ASP A 109 -1.68 10.11 -4.96
C ASP A 109 -1.99 11.25 -3.97
N CYS A 110 -1.09 11.48 -3.01
CA CYS A 110 -1.16 12.50 -1.98
C CYS A 110 -2.35 12.34 -1.04
N CYS A 111 -2.92 11.12 -0.93
CA CYS A 111 -4.04 10.84 -0.04
C CYS A 111 -3.56 10.27 1.30
N LEU A 112 -4.06 10.82 2.40
CA LEU A 112 -3.83 10.33 3.75
C LEU A 112 -5.04 9.53 4.22
N PHE A 113 -4.81 8.26 4.53
CA PHE A 113 -5.78 7.35 5.10
C PHE A 113 -5.43 7.03 6.56
N TYR A 114 -6.44 6.71 7.37
CA TYR A 114 -6.17 5.98 8.61
C TYR A 114 -7.17 4.87 8.90
N TYR A 115 -6.65 3.86 9.61
CA TYR A 115 -7.32 2.63 9.98
C TYR A 115 -7.22 2.41 11.48
N ARG A 116 -8.06 1.51 12.02
CA ARG A 116 -7.98 1.14 13.42
C ARG A 116 -6.67 0.41 13.72
N HIS A 117 -6.29 -0.54 12.86
CA HIS A 117 -5.08 -1.35 12.97
C HIS A 117 -4.42 -1.56 11.59
N LYS A 118 -3.13 -1.94 11.59
CA LYS A 118 -2.36 -2.26 10.36
C LYS A 118 -3.07 -3.29 9.48
N ARG A 119 -3.60 -4.37 10.07
CA ARG A 119 -4.35 -5.43 9.36
C ARG A 119 -5.61 -4.98 8.62
N ASP A 120 -6.10 -3.78 8.93
CA ASP A 120 -7.31 -3.24 8.31
C ASP A 120 -7.01 -2.44 7.04
N GLU A 121 -5.74 -2.15 6.72
CA GLU A 121 -5.32 -1.50 5.47
C GLU A 121 -5.76 -2.31 4.24
N CYS A 122 -5.71 -3.64 4.32
CA CYS A 122 -6.14 -4.55 3.25
C CYS A 122 -7.67 -4.77 3.22
N LYS A 123 -8.42 -4.14 4.14
CA LYS A 123 -9.89 -4.25 4.24
C LYS A 123 -10.56 -3.01 3.65
N LYS A 124 -11.78 -3.20 3.15
CA LYS A 124 -12.44 -2.32 2.17
C LYS A 124 -12.79 -0.89 2.61
N ARG A 125 -12.51 -0.44 3.84
CA ARG A 125 -12.87 0.94 4.24
C ARG A 125 -11.95 1.54 5.29
N ALA A 126 -11.18 2.54 4.86
CA ALA A 126 -10.48 3.43 5.78
C ALA A 126 -11.50 4.17 6.66
N LEU A 127 -11.13 4.44 7.92
CA LEU A 127 -11.96 5.26 8.81
C LEU A 127 -12.00 6.73 8.35
N PHE A 128 -11.02 7.12 7.54
CA PHE A 128 -10.84 8.46 7.01
C PHE A 128 -9.96 8.40 5.77
N ALA A 129 -10.23 9.29 4.83
CA ALA A 129 -9.43 9.54 3.63
C ALA A 129 -9.46 11.04 3.37
N VAL A 130 -8.30 11.64 3.11
CA VAL A 130 -8.23 13.06 2.70
C VAL A 130 -7.08 13.29 1.76
N LYS A 131 -7.28 14.17 0.76
CA LYS A 131 -6.20 14.63 -0.12
C LYS A 131 -5.41 15.73 0.57
N LEU A 132 -4.08 15.62 0.54
CA LEU A 132 -3.16 16.59 1.18
C LEU A 132 -2.65 17.67 0.23
N GLU A 133 -2.93 17.60 -1.07
CA GLU A 133 -2.56 18.66 -2.01
C GLU A 133 -3.08 20.02 -1.50
N GLY A 134 -2.18 21.00 -1.36
CA GLY A 134 -2.48 22.33 -0.81
C GLY A 134 -2.80 22.38 0.70
N ALA A 135 -2.60 21.28 1.44
CA ALA A 135 -2.80 21.26 2.89
C ALA A 135 -1.72 22.05 3.64
N GLU A 136 -2.06 22.57 4.81
CA GLU A 136 -1.07 23.13 5.74
C GLU A 136 -0.61 22.02 6.70
N VAL A 137 0.67 21.69 6.68
CA VAL A 137 1.28 20.69 7.57
C VAL A 137 2.50 21.29 8.26
N GLY A 138 2.66 21.04 9.56
CA GLY A 138 3.82 21.54 10.28
C GLY A 138 3.89 21.08 11.73
N PRO A 139 5.05 21.23 12.39
CA PRO A 139 5.20 20.93 13.81
C PRO A 139 4.27 21.81 14.65
N ASP A 140 3.83 21.29 15.79
CA ASP A 140 3.01 22.04 16.75
C ASP A 140 3.56 21.87 18.17
N ILE A 141 3.77 22.98 18.85
CA ILE A 141 4.25 23.05 20.24
C ILE A 141 3.16 23.50 21.21
N SER A 142 1.99 23.90 20.70
CA SER A 142 0.93 24.55 21.48
C SER A 142 0.31 23.63 22.54
N LEU A 143 0.35 22.32 22.32
CA LEU A 143 -0.24 21.32 23.21
C LEU A 143 0.71 20.84 24.31
N GLY A 144 1.94 21.37 24.39
CA GLY A 144 2.93 20.98 25.42
C GLY A 144 3.38 19.52 25.35
N LYS A 145 3.01 18.78 24.29
CA LYS A 145 3.32 17.37 24.08
C LYS A 145 4.42 17.24 23.01
N PRO A 146 5.48 16.45 23.25
CA PRO A 146 6.53 16.27 22.27
C PRO A 146 6.05 15.51 21.04
N PHE A 147 6.75 15.72 19.91
CA PHE A 147 6.54 15.02 18.63
C PHE A 147 5.15 15.23 18.00
N VAL A 148 4.48 16.32 18.37
CA VAL A 148 3.19 16.72 17.77
C VAL A 148 3.42 17.54 16.50
N PHE A 149 2.53 17.32 15.55
CA PHE A 149 2.39 18.11 14.34
C PHE A 149 0.90 18.26 13.99
N LYS A 150 0.58 19.32 13.25
CA LYS A 150 -0.76 19.62 12.78
C LYS A 150 -0.86 19.41 11.28
N CYS A 151 -2.04 19.02 10.83
CA CYS A 151 -2.41 18.90 9.43
C CYS A 151 -3.79 19.52 9.23
N ARG A 152 -3.90 20.50 8.33
CA ARG A 152 -5.15 21.15 7.93
C ARG A 152 -5.33 20.95 6.41
N PRO A 153 -6.09 19.93 6.00
CA PRO A 153 -6.36 19.69 4.59
C PRO A 153 -7.07 20.87 3.92
N GLN A 154 -6.75 21.18 2.67
CA GLN A 154 -7.41 22.29 1.96
C GLN A 154 -8.93 22.10 1.81
N SER A 155 -9.35 20.84 1.63
CA SER A 155 -10.77 20.46 1.52
C SER A 155 -11.56 20.56 2.83
N SER A 156 -10.90 20.90 3.95
CA SER A 156 -11.55 20.92 5.27
C SER A 156 -10.99 22.02 6.17
N ASN A 157 -11.87 22.78 6.82
CA ASN A 157 -11.47 23.73 7.86
C ASN A 157 -11.01 23.05 9.17
N ARG A 158 -11.02 21.71 9.23
CA ARG A 158 -10.64 20.96 10.42
C ARG A 158 -9.12 20.79 10.50
N VAL A 159 -8.57 21.20 11.64
CA VAL A 159 -7.17 20.92 12.00
C VAL A 159 -7.09 19.57 12.73
N TYR A 160 -6.21 18.70 12.25
CA TYR A 160 -5.89 17.43 12.87
C TYR A 160 -4.56 17.55 13.61
N PHE A 161 -4.57 17.27 14.91
CA PHE A 161 -3.36 17.14 15.72
C PHE A 161 -2.93 15.67 15.75
N LEU A 162 -1.72 15.41 15.29
CA LEU A 162 -1.10 14.11 15.18
C LEU A 162 0.18 14.09 16.01
N CYS A 163 0.46 12.96 16.65
CA CYS A 163 1.64 12.77 17.47
C CYS A 163 2.35 11.49 17.08
N ALA A 164 3.63 11.61 16.72
CA ALA A 164 4.53 10.50 16.48
C ALA A 164 5.05 9.91 17.81
N THR A 165 5.66 8.73 17.75
CA THR A 165 6.32 8.10 18.91
C THR A 165 7.75 8.60 19.12
N SER A 166 8.38 9.22 18.12
CA SER A 166 9.73 9.78 18.21
C SER A 166 9.90 11.04 17.35
N SER A 167 10.98 11.79 17.61
CA SER A 167 11.35 12.95 16.78
C SER A 167 11.65 12.55 15.33
N GLN A 168 12.31 11.41 15.13
CA GLN A 168 12.62 10.86 13.81
C GLN A 168 11.36 10.46 13.07
N GLU A 169 10.40 9.81 13.73
CA GLU A 169 9.11 9.50 13.11
C GLU A 169 8.33 10.76 12.74
N ARG A 170 8.30 11.77 13.61
CA ARG A 170 7.69 13.07 13.26
C ARG A 170 8.35 13.68 12.03
N LYS A 171 9.69 13.72 12.00
CA LYS A 171 10.45 14.28 10.87
C LYS A 171 10.10 13.55 9.57
N ARG A 172 10.13 12.21 9.59
CA ARG A 172 9.75 11.35 8.45
C ARG A 172 8.33 11.63 7.94
N TRP A 173 7.36 11.76 8.84
CA TRP A 173 5.99 12.10 8.46
C TRP A 173 5.86 13.50 7.88
N LEU A 174 6.52 14.50 8.47
CA LEU A 174 6.52 15.87 7.96
C LEU A 174 7.15 15.95 6.58
N GLU A 175 8.31 15.32 6.36
CA GLU A 175 8.98 15.29 5.05
C GLU A 175 8.13 14.62 3.97
N ALA A 176 7.45 13.51 4.31
CA ALA A 176 6.57 12.83 3.37
C ALA A 176 5.30 13.64 3.06
N MET A 177 4.72 14.29 4.07
CA MET A 177 3.56 15.16 3.89
C MET A 177 3.92 16.43 3.12
N GLU A 178 5.10 17.03 3.34
CA GLU A 178 5.58 18.21 2.61
C GLU A 178 5.66 17.93 1.09
N LYS A 179 6.16 16.75 0.72
CA LYS A 179 6.15 16.28 -0.67
C LYS A 179 4.74 16.05 -1.23
N ALA A 180 3.78 15.72 -0.37
CA ALA A 180 2.39 15.48 -0.77
C ALA A 180 1.55 16.76 -0.85
N ILE A 181 1.89 17.81 -0.10
CA ILE A 181 1.18 19.11 -0.16
C ILE A 181 1.59 19.91 -1.40
N HIS A 182 2.86 19.82 -1.80
CA HIS A 182 3.41 20.37 -3.02
C HIS A 182 3.80 19.21 -3.93
N PRO A 183 2.82 18.53 -4.58
CA PRO A 183 3.16 17.51 -5.55
C PRO A 183 3.94 18.19 -6.67
N ILE A 184 5.27 18.11 -6.60
CA ILE A 184 6.11 18.26 -7.78
C ILE A 184 5.52 17.23 -8.73
N THR A 185 5.14 17.65 -9.94
CA THR A 185 4.74 16.76 -11.03
C THR A 185 5.96 15.95 -11.48
N GLN A 186 6.56 15.20 -10.56
CA GLN A 186 7.33 14.01 -10.85
C GLN A 186 6.29 12.99 -11.25
N ASN A 187 5.87 13.13 -12.51
CA ASN A 187 5.06 12.21 -13.26
C ASN A 187 5.72 10.84 -13.13
N HIS A 188 5.27 10.03 -12.18
CA HIS A 188 5.37 8.60 -12.38
C HIS A 188 4.53 8.33 -13.61
N VAL A 189 5.21 8.16 -14.75
CA VAL A 189 4.64 7.88 -16.09
C VAL A 189 3.43 6.95 -15.98
N TRP A 190 3.46 6.00 -15.06
CA TRP A 190 2.42 5.02 -14.80
C TRP A 190 1.13 5.55 -14.15
N VAL A 191 1.18 6.58 -13.29
CA VAL A 191 -0.04 7.20 -12.70
C VAL A 191 -0.79 7.97 -13.77
N ASP A 192 -0.08 8.69 -14.65
CA ASP A 192 -0.68 9.38 -15.78
C ASP A 192 -1.20 8.40 -16.82
N VAL A 193 -0.46 7.32 -17.12
CA VAL A 193 -0.93 6.24 -18.01
C VAL A 193 -2.18 5.56 -17.46
N THR A 194 -2.22 5.21 -16.18
CA THR A 194 -3.38 4.55 -15.57
C THR A 194 -4.57 5.50 -15.45
N ARG A 195 -4.33 6.78 -15.12
CA ARG A 195 -5.37 7.82 -15.10
C ARG A 195 -5.92 8.06 -16.50
N HIS A 196 -5.05 8.17 -17.49
CA HIS A 196 -5.41 8.27 -18.90
C HIS A 196 -6.24 7.07 -19.33
N ASN A 197 -5.77 5.84 -19.12
CA ASN A 197 -6.47 4.61 -19.46
C ASN A 197 -7.83 4.48 -18.75
N SER A 198 -7.95 4.95 -17.50
CA SER A 198 -9.24 4.93 -16.77
C SER A 198 -10.27 5.90 -17.36
N ASN A 199 -9.80 6.97 -18.02
CA ASN A 199 -10.64 7.94 -18.70
C ASN A 199 -10.92 7.56 -20.17
N LEU A 200 -10.38 6.44 -20.64
CA LEU A 200 -10.68 5.93 -21.96
C LEU A 200 -11.94 5.04 -21.93
N PRO A 201 -12.80 5.13 -22.96
CA PRO A 201 -13.80 4.11 -23.23
C PRO A 201 -13.16 2.72 -23.35
N PRO A 202 -13.87 1.63 -23.03
CA PRO A 202 -13.30 0.28 -23.06
C PRO A 202 -12.79 -0.11 -24.46
N LEU A 203 -13.41 0.42 -25.52
CA LEU A 203 -13.00 0.19 -26.92
C LEU A 203 -11.80 1.03 -27.36
N ALA A 204 -11.45 2.08 -26.62
CA ALA A 204 -10.31 2.95 -26.92
C ALA A 204 -9.01 2.47 -26.26
N VAL A 205 -9.09 1.46 -25.37
CA VAL A 205 -7.92 0.85 -24.75
C VAL A 205 -7.17 0.01 -25.80
N LYS A 206 -6.02 0.50 -26.26
CA LYS A 206 -5.17 -0.21 -27.23
C LYS A 206 -4.53 -1.45 -26.60
N THR A 207 -4.46 -2.56 -27.34
CA THR A 207 -3.75 -3.80 -26.97
C THR A 207 -4.01 -4.28 -25.53
N PRO A 208 -5.28 -4.54 -25.15
CA PRO A 208 -5.58 -5.13 -23.84
C PRO A 208 -5.09 -6.58 -23.77
N GLU A 209 -4.63 -7.00 -22.59
CA GLU A 209 -4.20 -8.38 -22.32
C GLU A 209 -5.42 -9.32 -22.28
N CYS A 210 -6.54 -8.85 -21.74
CA CYS A 210 -7.80 -9.59 -21.71
C CYS A 210 -9.00 -8.65 -21.66
N LEU A 211 -10.12 -9.08 -22.23
CA LEU A 211 -11.41 -8.38 -22.23
C LEU A 211 -12.52 -9.37 -21.90
N GLY A 212 -13.49 -8.97 -21.08
CA GLY A 212 -14.62 -9.85 -20.79
C GLY A 212 -15.64 -9.29 -19.81
N LEU A 213 -16.76 -9.99 -19.66
CA LEU A 213 -17.77 -9.67 -18.66
C LEU A 213 -17.47 -10.42 -17.36
N LEU A 214 -17.32 -9.68 -16.25
CA LEU A 214 -17.16 -10.27 -14.93
C LEU A 214 -18.28 -9.81 -14.00
N HIS A 215 -18.77 -10.74 -13.18
CA HIS A 215 -19.69 -10.41 -12.11
C HIS A 215 -18.90 -10.09 -10.84
N LYS A 216 -19.15 -8.92 -10.27
CA LYS A 216 -18.55 -8.49 -9.01
C LYS A 216 -19.66 -8.23 -8.00
N MET A 217 -19.55 -8.88 -6.84
CA MET A 217 -20.45 -8.63 -5.72
C MET A 217 -20.30 -7.18 -5.23
N ASP A 218 -21.37 -6.41 -5.35
CA ASP A 218 -21.51 -5.13 -4.65
C ASP A 218 -21.74 -5.43 -3.17
N LYS A 219 -20.70 -5.24 -2.36
CA LYS A 219 -20.75 -5.55 -0.92
C LYS A 219 -21.66 -4.61 -0.13
N ASN A 220 -22.07 -3.48 -0.68
CA ASN A 220 -22.99 -2.56 -0.01
C ASN A 220 -24.46 -2.92 -0.28
N LYS A 221 -24.72 -3.52 -1.45
CA LYS A 221 -26.08 -3.91 -1.87
C LYS A 221 -26.34 -5.42 -1.78
N GLU A 222 -25.29 -6.21 -1.52
CA GLU A 222 -25.31 -7.68 -1.55
C GLU A 222 -25.84 -8.28 -2.86
N VAL A 223 -25.62 -7.56 -3.98
CA VAL A 223 -26.04 -7.97 -5.32
C VAL A 223 -24.83 -8.19 -6.22
N TRP A 224 -24.86 -9.23 -7.05
CA TRP A 224 -23.89 -9.45 -8.12
C TRP A 224 -24.16 -8.49 -9.28
N VAL A 225 -23.19 -7.64 -9.59
CA VAL A 225 -23.29 -6.67 -10.69
C VAL A 225 -22.31 -7.06 -11.79
N GLN A 226 -22.82 -7.23 -13.01
CA GLN A 226 -22.01 -7.50 -14.19
C GLN A 226 -21.29 -6.22 -14.63
N HIS A 227 -20.01 -6.33 -14.95
CA HIS A 227 -19.19 -5.25 -15.46
C HIS A 227 -18.48 -5.72 -16.73
N TYR A 228 -18.25 -4.79 -17.65
CA TYR A 228 -17.30 -5.01 -18.73
C TYR A 228 -15.91 -4.71 -18.21
N CYS A 229 -15.00 -5.66 -18.31
CA CYS A 229 -13.68 -5.61 -17.71
C CYS A 229 -12.61 -5.59 -18.78
N VAL A 230 -11.60 -4.75 -18.58
CA VAL A 230 -10.39 -4.69 -19.40
C VAL A 230 -9.19 -4.94 -18.50
N LEU A 231 -8.37 -5.93 -18.82
CA LEU A 231 -7.07 -6.16 -18.22
C LEU A 231 -6.01 -5.56 -19.13
N LYS A 232 -5.22 -4.63 -18.62
CA LYS A 232 -4.11 -4.03 -19.35
C LYS A 232 -3.00 -3.61 -18.39
N ASP A 233 -1.76 -3.94 -18.74
CA ASP A 233 -0.56 -3.61 -17.98
C ASP A 233 -0.67 -4.05 -16.51
N GLY A 234 -1.28 -5.22 -16.26
CA GLY A 234 -1.54 -5.74 -14.91
C GLY A 234 -2.60 -4.99 -14.10
N CYS A 235 -3.38 -4.09 -14.73
CA CYS A 235 -4.52 -3.40 -14.14
C CYS A 235 -5.84 -3.91 -14.67
N LEU A 236 -6.77 -4.24 -13.75
CA LEU A 236 -8.15 -4.57 -14.11
C LEU A 236 -9.05 -3.33 -13.95
N TYR A 237 -9.60 -2.89 -15.08
CA TYR A 237 -10.52 -1.75 -15.21
C TYR A 237 -11.96 -2.25 -15.31
N PHE A 238 -12.86 -1.72 -14.48
CA PHE A 238 -14.29 -2.06 -14.51
C PHE A 238 -15.11 -0.95 -15.15
N TYR A 239 -15.90 -1.32 -16.15
CA TYR A 239 -16.83 -0.45 -16.86
C TYR A 239 -18.25 -0.92 -16.56
N SER A 240 -19.19 0.03 -16.47
CA SER A 240 -20.63 -0.28 -16.33
C SER A 240 -21.18 -1.01 -17.56
N GLY A 241 -20.49 -0.93 -18.70
CA GLY A 241 -20.78 -1.67 -19.92
C GLY A 241 -19.83 -1.26 -21.05
N ILE A 242 -19.98 -1.89 -22.21
CA ILE A 242 -19.12 -1.65 -23.39
C ILE A 242 -19.24 -0.22 -23.96
N ARG A 243 -20.34 0.48 -23.65
CA ARG A 243 -20.59 1.87 -24.07
C ARG A 243 -20.17 2.90 -23.01
N ALA A 244 -19.56 2.47 -21.91
CA ALA A 244 -19.09 3.39 -20.88
C ALA A 244 -17.97 4.30 -21.44
N THR A 245 -17.90 5.53 -20.95
CA THR A 245 -16.86 6.49 -21.36
C THR A 245 -15.62 6.46 -20.48
N HIS A 246 -15.72 5.82 -19.31
CA HIS A 246 -14.65 5.72 -18.32
C HIS A 246 -14.88 4.52 -17.39
N ALA A 247 -13.82 4.09 -16.70
CA ALA A 247 -13.86 3.01 -15.71
C ALA A 247 -14.33 3.53 -14.33
N HIS A 248 -15.13 2.74 -13.61
CA HIS A 248 -15.72 3.09 -12.31
C HIS A 248 -14.87 2.65 -11.11
N ALA A 249 -14.06 1.61 -11.28
CA ALA A 249 -13.22 1.07 -10.22
C ALA A 249 -11.97 0.42 -10.79
N LYS A 250 -10.89 0.42 -10.00
CA LYS A 250 -9.68 -0.35 -10.22
C LYS A 250 -9.63 -1.46 -9.16
N THR A 251 -9.34 -2.69 -9.56
CA THR A 251 -8.75 -3.65 -8.60
C THR A 251 -7.45 -4.14 -9.18
N TYR A 252 -6.38 -4.01 -8.42
CA TYR A 252 -5.13 -4.72 -8.71
C TYR A 252 -5.46 -6.22 -8.66
N SER A 253 -5.25 -6.90 -9.79
CA SER A 253 -5.60 -8.31 -9.91
C SER A 253 -4.65 -9.16 -9.07
N PHE A 254 -5.23 -9.93 -8.15
CA PHE A 254 -4.59 -11.10 -7.56
C PHE A 254 -4.68 -12.27 -8.55
N PRO A 255 -3.67 -13.14 -8.62
CA PRO A 255 -3.89 -14.57 -8.89
C PRO A 255 -3.43 -15.39 -7.67
N LEU A 256 -4.31 -16.21 -7.09
CA LEU A 256 -4.50 -17.65 -7.37
C LEU A 256 -3.29 -18.49 -6.93
#